data_AF-A0A7W3UG38-F1
#
_entry.id   AF-A0A7W3UG38-F1
#
_cell.length_a   1.000
_cell.length_b   1.000
_cell.length_c   1.000
_cell.angle_alpha   90.00
_cell.angle_beta   90.00
_cell.angle_gamma   90.00
#
_symmetry.space_group_name_H-M   'P 1'
#
loop_
_entity.id
_entity.type
_entity.pdbx_description
1 polymer ?
#
loop_
_entity_poly.entity_id
_entity_poly.type
_entity_poly.pdbx_seq_one_letter_code
_entity_poly.pdbx_strand_id
1 'polypeptide(L)'
;MTVHITNLYGLGGTAKVAQQMVAKIGCQDLGMNELGIYVYQWGEEPLQERNARFDGIVASLAYGDTVIIQSPSWNSIEWDQAFIDHLNIYPDIKKIIFIHDIVPLMFESNRYLLPQFIKYYNQADTLIISSEKLYQFLRQHGLKEKPHVIQHFWDHPVDSLNYSVTPKNNKVINFAGDPQKFDLIKHWHNPNIKLQVFANPQKSFPEQNLELTGWKSDSVLLDTLRTTGGFGLIWSEEPYTAEYMKMNASFKTSTYLASGIPIIINSETAEKGTIERKNIGIIADSLEEAQEKVLQISNDEYNQMVKNVESFAKLIREGYFTKKALTEAVFKVRYE
;
A
#
# COMPACT_ATOMS: atom_id res chain seq x y z
N MET A 1 29.77 -1.43 3.51
CA MET A 1 28.52 -1.82 2.84
C MET A 1 27.51 -0.73 3.10
N THR A 2 27.10 -0.04 2.05
CA THR A 2 26.04 0.95 2.06
C THR A 2 24.76 0.30 1.56
N VAL A 3 23.62 0.71 2.12
CA VAL A 3 22.30 0.31 1.61
C VAL A 3 21.70 1.51 0.88
N HIS A 4 21.32 1.30 -0.36
CA HIS A 4 20.65 2.28 -1.19
C HIS A 4 19.18 1.90 -1.37
N ILE A 5 18.29 2.87 -1.51
CA ILE A 5 16.87 2.66 -1.76
C ILE A 5 16.38 3.56 -2.88
N THR A 6 15.71 3.00 -3.88
CA THR A 6 15.16 3.81 -4.98
C THR A 6 14.00 4.66 -4.50
N ASN A 7 13.76 5.83 -5.09
CA ASN A 7 12.65 6.71 -4.70
C ASN A 7 11.97 7.37 -5.89
N LEU A 8 10.64 7.35 -5.95
CA LEU A 8 9.86 7.78 -7.11
C LEU A 8 9.57 9.29 -7.13
N TYR A 9 9.77 9.90 -8.29
CA TYR A 9 9.44 11.30 -8.60
C TYR A 9 8.71 11.41 -9.95
N GLY A 10 8.04 12.54 -10.19
CA GLY A 10 7.34 12.80 -11.46
C GLY A 10 5.96 12.15 -11.61
N LEU A 11 5.52 11.34 -10.64
CA LEU A 11 4.18 10.74 -10.59
C LEU A 11 3.30 11.36 -9.50
N GLY A 12 1.99 11.44 -9.72
CA GLY A 12 1.01 11.82 -8.70
C GLY A 12 0.37 10.60 -7.99
N GLY A 13 -0.30 10.83 -6.86
CA GLY A 13 -1.13 9.82 -6.20
C GLY A 13 -0.39 8.86 -5.27
N THR A 14 -1.09 7.80 -4.85
CA THR A 14 -0.68 6.89 -3.76
C THR A 14 0.64 6.16 -4.04
N ALA A 15 0.94 5.80 -5.29
CA ALA A 15 2.18 5.12 -5.65
C ALA A 15 3.43 5.94 -5.27
N LYS A 16 3.43 7.24 -5.61
CA LYS A 16 4.48 8.18 -5.18
C LYS A 16 4.53 8.30 -3.66
N VAL A 17 3.37 8.52 -3.03
CA VAL A 17 3.29 8.72 -1.56
C VAL A 17 3.89 7.52 -0.82
N ALA A 18 3.53 6.30 -1.21
CA ALA A 18 4.03 5.08 -0.59
C ALA A 18 5.56 4.92 -0.77
N GLN A 19 6.09 5.13 -1.99
CA GLN A 19 7.53 5.00 -2.22
C GLN A 19 8.35 6.08 -1.50
N GLN A 20 7.87 7.33 -1.51
CA GLN A 20 8.54 8.43 -0.82
C GLN A 20 8.50 8.26 0.70
N MET A 21 7.40 7.72 1.25
CA MET A 21 7.31 7.38 2.68
C MET A 21 8.35 6.32 3.06
N VAL A 22 8.44 5.23 2.30
CA VAL A 22 9.39 4.15 2.57
C VAL A 22 10.83 4.63 2.43
N ALA A 23 11.14 5.38 1.37
CA ALA A 23 12.47 5.99 1.18
C ALA A 23 12.81 6.95 2.32
N LYS A 24 11.87 7.81 2.74
CA LYS A 24 12.07 8.73 3.88
C LYS A 24 12.41 7.95 5.15
N ILE A 25 11.66 6.90 5.49
CA ILE A 25 11.93 6.06 6.66
C ILE A 25 13.31 5.39 6.52
N GLY A 26 13.62 4.80 5.36
CA GLY A 26 14.91 4.17 5.11
C GLY A 26 16.09 5.14 5.28
N CYS A 27 15.99 6.33 4.70
CA CYS A 27 17.06 7.33 4.76
C CYS A 27 17.21 7.95 6.15
N GLN A 28 16.10 8.37 6.77
CA GLN A 28 16.13 9.11 8.04
C GLN A 28 16.36 8.20 9.24
N ASP A 29 15.71 7.03 9.28
CA ASP A 29 15.70 6.20 10.47
C ASP A 29 16.70 5.03 10.38
N LEU A 30 17.10 4.63 9.17
CA LEU A 30 17.99 3.49 8.92
C LEU A 30 19.30 3.86 8.21
N GLY A 31 19.52 5.14 7.90
CA GLY A 31 20.76 5.63 7.29
C GLY A 31 21.00 5.13 5.86
N MET A 32 19.94 4.83 5.10
CA MET A 32 20.04 4.44 3.70
C MET A 32 20.32 5.64 2.79
N ASN A 33 20.92 5.38 1.63
CA ASN A 33 21.12 6.37 0.58
C ASN A 33 19.99 6.33 -0.45
N GLU A 34 19.48 7.49 -0.84
CA GLU A 34 18.42 7.57 -1.84
C GLU A 34 18.97 7.47 -3.27
N LEU A 35 18.29 6.68 -4.12
CA LEU A 35 18.47 6.68 -5.58
C LEU A 35 17.18 7.21 -6.25
N GLY A 36 17.16 8.50 -6.57
CA GLY A 36 15.99 9.15 -7.17
C GLY A 36 15.70 8.65 -8.59
N ILE A 37 14.45 8.25 -8.85
CA ILE A 37 13.95 7.82 -10.16
C ILE A 37 12.78 8.72 -10.57
N TYR A 38 12.91 9.39 -11.71
CA TYR A 38 11.85 10.23 -12.26
C TYR A 38 11.02 9.44 -13.28
N VAL A 39 9.70 9.67 -13.33
CA VAL A 39 8.81 9.10 -14.36
C VAL A 39 8.85 9.96 -15.63
N TYR A 40 9.19 9.36 -16.76
CA TYR A 40 9.32 10.03 -18.05
C TYR A 40 8.98 9.08 -19.21
N GLN A 41 8.80 9.65 -20.40
CA GLN A 41 8.62 8.88 -21.64
C GLN A 41 10.00 8.37 -22.10
N TRP A 42 10.27 7.08 -21.89
CA TRP A 42 11.59 6.50 -22.16
C TRP A 42 11.65 5.63 -23.43
N GLY A 43 10.52 5.33 -24.07
CA GLY A 43 10.43 4.35 -25.17
C GLY A 43 11.29 4.68 -26.40
N GLU A 44 11.64 5.95 -26.60
CA GLU A 44 12.51 6.43 -27.68
C GLU A 44 13.90 6.86 -27.18
N GLU A 45 14.20 6.70 -25.89
CA GLU A 45 15.51 7.06 -25.33
C GLU A 45 16.60 6.13 -25.89
N PRO A 46 17.63 6.65 -26.58
CA PRO A 46 18.66 5.78 -27.12
C PRO A 46 19.52 5.17 -26.01
N LEU A 47 20.14 4.03 -26.33
CA LEU A 47 20.79 3.17 -25.34
C LEU A 47 21.90 3.89 -24.54
N GLN A 48 22.68 4.76 -25.19
CA GLN A 48 23.80 5.44 -24.53
C GLN A 48 23.31 6.47 -23.52
N GLU A 49 22.28 7.23 -23.87
CA GLU A 49 21.63 8.24 -23.04
C GLU A 49 20.94 7.60 -21.85
N ARG A 50 20.26 6.46 -22.07
CA ARG A 50 19.66 5.67 -20.99
C ARG A 50 20.72 5.15 -20.02
N ASN A 51 21.81 4.58 -20.52
CA ASN A 51 22.89 4.09 -19.67
C ASN A 51 23.56 5.23 -18.88
N ALA A 52 23.81 6.38 -19.50
CA ALA A 52 24.34 7.56 -18.82
C ALA A 52 23.38 8.08 -17.73
N ARG A 53 22.05 8.01 -17.97
CA ARG A 53 21.06 8.31 -16.95
C ARG A 53 21.12 7.33 -15.78
N PHE A 54 21.21 6.03 -16.06
CA PHE A 54 21.37 5.01 -15.02
C PHE A 54 22.65 5.25 -14.21
N ASP A 55 23.78 5.52 -14.87
CA ASP A 55 25.04 5.88 -14.21
C ASP A 55 24.88 7.10 -13.30
N GLY A 56 24.11 8.10 -13.74
CA GLY A 56 23.76 9.26 -12.90
C GLY A 56 22.92 8.89 -11.67
N ILE A 57 21.92 8.00 -11.82
CA ILE A 57 21.09 7.52 -10.70
C ILE A 57 21.96 6.76 -9.69
N VAL A 58 22.87 5.90 -10.16
CA VAL A 58 23.68 5.02 -9.30
C VAL A 58 25.09 5.54 -9.05
N ALA A 59 25.34 6.83 -9.22
CA ALA A 59 26.67 7.42 -9.13
C ALA A 59 27.39 7.20 -7.77
N SER A 60 26.61 6.96 -6.70
CA SER A 60 27.12 6.67 -5.35
C SER A 60 27.23 5.17 -5.02
N LEU A 61 26.86 4.29 -5.95
CA LEU A 61 26.88 2.85 -5.74
C LEU A 61 28.32 2.31 -5.80
N ALA A 62 28.71 1.51 -4.81
CA ALA A 62 30.03 0.89 -4.75
C ALA A 62 29.97 -0.65 -4.72
N TYR A 63 31.10 -1.28 -5.00
CA TYR A 63 31.26 -2.73 -4.89
C TYR A 63 30.75 -3.26 -3.55
N GLY A 64 29.96 -4.34 -3.60
CA GLY A 64 29.46 -5.00 -2.40
C GLY A 64 28.35 -4.25 -1.67
N ASP A 65 27.75 -3.19 -2.23
CA ASP A 65 26.58 -2.50 -1.68
C ASP A 65 25.27 -3.26 -1.88
N THR A 66 24.22 -2.88 -1.15
CA THR A 66 22.85 -3.39 -1.33
C THR A 66 21.97 -2.31 -1.94
N VAL A 67 21.13 -2.68 -2.92
CA VAL A 67 20.11 -1.80 -3.49
C VAL A 67 18.72 -2.38 -3.23
N ILE A 68 17.87 -1.60 -2.57
CA ILE A 68 16.45 -1.85 -2.39
C ILE A 68 15.69 -1.12 -3.49
N ILE A 69 15.09 -1.88 -4.41
CA ILE A 69 14.34 -1.37 -5.55
C ILE A 69 12.85 -1.41 -5.20
N GLN A 70 12.27 -0.24 -4.97
CA GLN A 70 10.84 -0.07 -4.80
C GLN A 70 10.15 -0.22 -6.17
N SER A 71 9.39 -1.31 -6.35
CA SER A 71 8.81 -1.72 -7.64
C SER A 71 7.30 -1.47 -7.70
N PRO A 72 6.77 -0.97 -8.84
CA PRO A 72 7.50 -0.63 -10.07
C PRO A 72 8.03 0.82 -10.07
N SER A 73 8.92 1.17 -11.02
CA SER A 73 9.31 2.57 -11.26
C SER A 73 8.23 3.41 -11.95
N TRP A 74 7.20 2.75 -12.51
CA TRP A 74 6.17 3.35 -13.37
C TRP A 74 6.69 3.92 -14.71
N ASN A 75 7.94 3.65 -15.10
CA ASN A 75 8.44 3.96 -16.45
C ASN A 75 8.10 2.87 -17.48
N SER A 76 8.16 1.60 -17.08
CA SER A 76 7.53 0.40 -17.66
C SER A 76 8.28 -0.83 -17.10
N ILE A 77 7.81 -2.04 -17.40
CA ILE A 77 8.50 -3.26 -16.95
C ILE A 77 9.84 -3.49 -17.67
N GLU A 78 10.00 -2.99 -18.90
CA GLU A 78 11.25 -3.07 -19.63
C GLU A 78 12.28 -2.06 -19.10
N TRP A 79 11.83 -0.88 -18.64
CA TRP A 79 12.69 0.05 -17.91
C TRP A 79 13.18 -0.56 -16.59
N ASP A 80 12.26 -1.16 -15.81
CA ASP A 80 12.58 -1.83 -14.54
C ASP A 80 13.62 -2.94 -14.75
N GLN A 81 13.45 -3.76 -15.78
CA GLN A 81 14.42 -4.81 -16.17
C GLN A 81 15.77 -4.22 -16.58
N ALA A 82 15.78 -3.19 -17.42
CA ALA A 82 17.02 -2.55 -17.86
C ALA A 82 17.78 -1.93 -16.68
N PHE A 83 17.08 -1.30 -15.73
CA PHE A 83 17.70 -0.69 -14.56
C PHE A 83 18.32 -1.74 -13.63
N ILE A 84 17.60 -2.81 -13.30
CA ILE A 84 18.16 -3.87 -12.44
C ILE A 84 19.31 -4.63 -13.12
N ASP A 85 19.28 -4.77 -14.45
CA ASP A 85 20.38 -5.35 -15.22
C ASP A 85 21.62 -4.44 -15.16
N HIS A 86 21.44 -3.12 -15.22
CA HIS A 86 22.52 -2.12 -15.13
C HIS A 86 23.25 -2.17 -13.78
N LEU A 87 22.57 -2.55 -12.70
CA LEU A 87 23.21 -2.72 -11.38
C LEU A 87 24.29 -3.80 -11.37
N ASN A 88 24.27 -4.74 -12.32
CA ASN A 88 25.26 -5.82 -12.42
C ASN A 88 26.63 -5.34 -12.93
N ILE A 89 26.77 -4.07 -13.33
CA ILE A 89 28.07 -3.49 -13.74
C ILE A 89 29.06 -3.47 -12.56
N TYR A 90 28.55 -3.36 -11.32
CA TYR A 90 29.36 -3.46 -10.12
C TYR A 90 29.31 -4.90 -9.57
N PRO A 91 30.46 -5.49 -9.19
CA PRO A 91 30.46 -6.83 -8.65
C PRO A 91 29.83 -6.86 -7.25
N ASP A 92 29.29 -8.02 -6.87
CA ASP A 92 28.71 -8.35 -5.56
C ASP A 92 27.63 -7.38 -5.03
N ILE A 93 26.92 -6.68 -5.93
CA ILE A 93 25.71 -5.94 -5.55
C ILE A 93 24.60 -6.90 -5.15
N LYS A 94 24.03 -6.67 -3.96
CA LYS A 94 22.82 -7.37 -3.51
C LYS A 94 21.57 -6.59 -3.86
N LYS A 95 20.61 -7.26 -4.49
CA LYS A 95 19.38 -6.67 -5.01
C LYS A 95 18.19 -7.15 -4.21
N ILE A 96 17.53 -6.22 -3.53
CA ILE A 96 16.24 -6.46 -2.86
C ILE A 96 15.17 -5.78 -3.71
N ILE A 97 14.11 -6.50 -4.10
CA ILE A 97 12.94 -5.85 -4.69
C ILE A 97 11.85 -5.75 -3.64
N PHE A 98 11.44 -4.51 -3.33
CA PHE A 98 10.25 -4.24 -2.53
C PHE A 98 9.06 -4.04 -3.47
N ILE A 99 8.17 -5.03 -3.52
CA ILE A 99 6.98 -5.02 -4.37
C ILE A 99 5.89 -4.16 -3.71
N HIS A 100 5.67 -2.95 -4.24
CA HIS A 100 4.57 -2.08 -3.81
C HIS A 100 3.29 -2.44 -4.56
N ASP A 101 3.40 -2.56 -5.88
CA ASP A 101 2.30 -2.84 -6.78
C ASP A 101 2.73 -3.81 -7.89
N ILE A 102 1.75 -4.52 -8.45
CA ILE A 102 1.94 -5.44 -9.56
C ILE A 102 0.95 -5.05 -10.65
N VAL A 103 1.39 -4.22 -11.61
CA VAL A 103 0.58 -3.71 -12.72
C VAL A 103 -0.31 -4.78 -13.38
N PRO A 104 0.19 -5.99 -13.75
CA PRO A 104 -0.65 -7.02 -14.37
C PRO A 104 -1.73 -7.58 -13.45
N LEU A 105 -1.66 -7.39 -12.13
CA LEU A 105 -2.71 -7.78 -11.18
C LEU A 105 -3.64 -6.61 -10.82
N MET A 106 -3.21 -5.37 -11.04
CA MET A 106 -4.07 -4.19 -10.88
C MET A 106 -5.03 -4.00 -12.06
N PHE A 107 -4.58 -4.34 -13.27
CA PHE A 107 -5.34 -4.11 -14.50
C PHE A 107 -5.39 -5.37 -15.36
N GLU A 108 -6.59 -5.86 -15.64
CA GLU A 108 -6.80 -7.07 -16.43
C GLU A 108 -6.19 -6.96 -17.83
N SER A 109 -6.34 -5.79 -18.46
CA SER A 109 -5.76 -5.50 -19.76
C SER A 109 -4.24 -5.64 -19.80
N ASN A 110 -3.57 -5.56 -18.64
CA ASN A 110 -2.12 -5.72 -18.51
C ASN A 110 -1.70 -7.13 -18.05
N ARG A 111 -2.63 -8.07 -17.85
CA ARG A 111 -2.32 -9.41 -17.31
C ARG A 111 -1.26 -10.17 -18.12
N TYR A 112 -1.18 -9.91 -19.43
CA TYR A 112 -0.16 -10.48 -20.31
C TYR A 112 1.28 -10.12 -19.92
N LEU A 113 1.50 -9.06 -19.13
CA LEU A 113 2.82 -8.66 -18.62
C LEU A 113 3.29 -9.49 -17.42
N LEU A 114 2.43 -10.31 -16.81
CA LEU A 114 2.79 -11.08 -15.60
C LEU A 114 4.08 -11.90 -15.76
N PRO A 115 4.32 -12.64 -16.87
CA PRO A 115 5.58 -13.37 -17.05
C PRO A 115 6.82 -12.47 -17.04
N GLN A 116 6.71 -11.23 -17.54
CA GLN A 116 7.81 -10.26 -17.52
C GLN A 116 8.09 -9.76 -16.10
N PHE A 117 7.05 -9.47 -15.33
CA PHE A 117 7.18 -9.13 -13.90
C PHE A 117 7.81 -10.28 -13.10
N ILE A 118 7.40 -11.53 -13.35
CA ILE A 118 8.00 -12.71 -12.71
C ILE A 118 9.48 -12.84 -13.08
N LYS A 119 9.85 -12.63 -14.36
CA LYS A 119 11.25 -12.63 -14.79
C LYS A 119 12.04 -11.54 -14.07
N TYR A 120 11.50 -10.33 -13.96
CA TYR A 120 12.10 -9.22 -13.22
C TYR A 120 12.30 -9.55 -11.74
N TYR A 121 11.27 -10.05 -11.03
CA TYR A 121 11.39 -10.47 -9.63
C TYR A 121 12.38 -11.61 -9.42
N ASN A 122 12.56 -12.47 -10.42
CA ASN A 122 13.54 -13.54 -10.39
C ASN A 122 15.00 -13.04 -10.38
N GLN A 123 15.26 -11.78 -10.72
CA GLN A 123 16.61 -11.18 -10.68
C GLN A 123 17.04 -10.70 -9.28
N ALA A 124 16.12 -10.57 -8.33
CA ALA A 124 16.44 -10.17 -6.97
C ALA A 124 17.07 -11.32 -6.16
N ASP A 125 17.93 -10.97 -5.22
CA ASP A 125 18.42 -11.91 -4.19
C ASP A 125 17.38 -12.10 -3.08
N THR A 126 16.60 -11.07 -2.76
CA THR A 126 15.55 -11.11 -1.72
C THR A 126 14.36 -10.26 -2.14
N LEU A 127 13.15 -10.63 -1.69
CA LEU A 127 11.93 -9.86 -1.94
C LEU A 127 11.32 -9.33 -0.64
N ILE A 128 10.75 -8.12 -0.69
CA ILE A 128 9.75 -7.67 0.29
C ILE A 128 8.40 -7.72 -0.40
N ILE A 129 7.45 -8.46 0.18
CA ILE A 129 6.17 -8.82 -0.43
C ILE A 129 5.04 -8.49 0.55
N SER A 130 3.91 -8.02 0.05
CA SER A 130 2.80 -7.57 0.90
C SER A 130 2.20 -8.68 1.79
N SER A 131 2.04 -9.90 1.27
CA SER A 131 1.49 -11.02 2.03
C SER A 131 2.01 -12.39 1.56
N GLU A 132 1.81 -13.40 2.41
CA GLU A 132 2.08 -14.79 2.08
C GLU A 132 1.21 -15.26 0.91
N LYS A 133 -0.07 -14.84 0.87
CA LYS A 133 -1.00 -15.17 -0.23
C LYS A 133 -0.46 -14.67 -1.57
N LEU A 134 0.10 -13.46 -1.60
CA LEU A 134 0.74 -12.93 -2.80
C LEU A 134 2.00 -13.70 -3.17
N TYR A 135 2.85 -14.05 -2.20
CA TYR A 135 4.05 -14.84 -2.47
C TYR A 135 3.70 -16.18 -3.12
N GLN A 136 2.74 -16.91 -2.56
CA GLN A 136 2.28 -18.20 -3.09
C GLN A 136 1.68 -18.05 -4.50
N PHE A 137 0.89 -17.01 -4.74
CA PHE A 137 0.40 -16.69 -6.08
C PHE A 137 1.58 -16.51 -7.07
N LEU A 138 2.60 -15.72 -6.72
CA LEU A 138 3.75 -15.50 -7.60
C LEU A 138 4.56 -16.79 -7.83
N ARG A 139 4.71 -17.64 -6.81
CA ARG A 139 5.39 -18.95 -6.92
C ARG A 139 4.69 -19.87 -7.90
N GLN A 140 3.35 -19.93 -7.86
CA GLN A 140 2.54 -20.68 -8.81
C GLN A 140 2.69 -20.18 -10.25
N HIS A 141 3.07 -18.92 -10.45
CA HIS A 141 3.27 -18.29 -11.76
C HIS A 141 4.75 -18.21 -12.19
N GLY A 142 5.66 -18.94 -11.51
CA GLY A 142 7.05 -19.10 -11.93
C GLY A 142 8.08 -18.22 -11.21
N LEU A 143 7.69 -17.50 -10.16
CA LEU A 143 8.67 -16.94 -9.23
C LEU A 143 9.47 -18.10 -8.63
N LYS A 144 10.81 -18.01 -8.58
CA LYS A 144 11.70 -19.03 -7.98
C LYS A 144 11.72 -18.91 -6.46
N GLU A 145 12.11 -19.99 -5.78
CA GLU A 145 12.29 -19.96 -4.34
C GLU A 145 13.47 -19.04 -4.01
N LYS A 146 13.27 -18.17 -3.03
CA LYS A 146 14.28 -17.23 -2.56
C LYS A 146 13.87 -16.64 -1.21
N PRO A 147 14.83 -16.08 -0.45
CA PRO A 147 14.53 -15.32 0.75
C PRO A 147 13.49 -14.22 0.46
N HIS A 148 12.54 -14.07 1.36
CA HIS A 148 11.54 -13.01 1.29
C HIS A 148 11.11 -12.57 2.69
N VAL A 149 10.56 -11.37 2.76
CA VAL A 149 10.02 -10.75 3.97
C VAL A 149 8.58 -10.31 3.69
N ILE A 150 7.68 -10.62 4.62
CA ILE A 150 6.29 -10.17 4.55
C ILE A 150 6.15 -8.79 5.17
N GLN A 151 5.61 -7.84 4.41
CA GLN A 151 5.38 -6.45 4.81
C GLN A 151 4.21 -6.33 5.81
N HIS A 152 3.13 -7.10 5.60
CA HIS A 152 1.85 -7.05 6.32
C HIS A 152 1.04 -5.77 6.07
N PHE A 153 1.47 -4.61 6.58
CA PHE A 153 0.74 -3.35 6.50
C PHE A 153 1.61 -2.25 5.89
N TRP A 154 0.97 -1.28 5.24
CA TRP A 154 1.61 0.02 5.02
C TRP A 154 1.74 0.75 6.36
N ASP A 155 2.79 1.55 6.50
CA ASP A 155 2.79 2.61 7.50
C ASP A 155 2.06 3.84 6.98
N HIS A 156 1.79 4.78 7.88
CA HIS A 156 1.23 6.09 7.56
C HIS A 156 1.74 7.08 8.62
N PRO A 157 2.99 7.55 8.51
CA PRO A 157 3.54 8.55 9.42
C PRO A 157 2.71 9.82 9.41
N VAL A 158 2.41 10.34 10.59
CA VAL A 158 1.54 11.52 10.78
C VAL A 158 2.29 12.61 11.51
N ASP A 159 2.39 13.78 10.89
CA ASP A 159 3.05 14.93 11.52
C ASP A 159 2.15 15.57 12.60
N SER A 160 0.82 15.54 12.39
CA SER A 160 -0.15 16.09 13.33
C SER A 160 -1.48 15.34 13.25
N LEU A 161 -2.05 15.00 14.41
CA LEU A 161 -3.39 14.42 14.53
C LEU A 161 -4.06 14.96 15.80
N ASN A 162 -5.35 15.28 15.74
CA ASN A 162 -6.06 15.80 16.91
C ASN A 162 -6.47 14.68 17.89
N TYR A 163 -5.57 14.34 18.81
CA TYR A 163 -5.80 13.32 19.84
C TYR A 163 -6.87 13.68 20.90
N SER A 164 -7.33 14.93 20.96
CA SER A 164 -8.43 15.32 21.88
C SER A 164 -9.78 14.74 21.45
N VAL A 165 -9.92 14.38 20.17
CA VAL A 165 -11.09 13.72 19.62
C VAL A 165 -10.92 12.22 19.79
N THR A 166 -11.95 11.56 20.34
CA THR A 166 -12.06 10.09 20.34
C THR A 166 -13.12 9.70 19.31
N PRO A 167 -12.79 8.83 18.33
CA PRO A 167 -13.77 8.31 17.38
C PRO A 167 -15.01 7.73 18.06
N LYS A 168 -16.19 8.00 17.50
CA LYS A 168 -17.48 7.54 18.04
C LYS A 168 -18.17 6.59 17.09
N ASN A 169 -19.02 5.73 17.64
CA ASN A 169 -19.89 4.82 16.90
C ASN A 169 -21.06 5.59 16.24
N ASN A 170 -20.76 6.45 15.29
CA ASN A 170 -21.76 7.31 14.62
C ASN A 170 -22.57 6.56 13.54
N LYS A 171 -22.40 5.23 13.43
CA LYS A 171 -23.05 4.39 12.40
C LYS A 171 -22.78 4.91 10.98
N VAL A 172 -21.54 5.34 10.75
CA VAL A 172 -21.01 5.80 9.47
C VAL A 172 -20.01 4.79 8.93
N ILE A 173 -20.05 4.58 7.62
CA ILE A 173 -19.01 3.89 6.87
C ILE A 173 -18.28 4.93 6.01
N ASN A 174 -16.95 4.96 6.13
CA ASN A 174 -16.08 5.90 5.44
C ASN A 174 -15.37 5.21 4.28
N PHE A 175 -15.32 5.87 3.12
CA PHE A 175 -14.66 5.37 1.93
C PHE A 175 -13.77 6.44 1.29
N ALA A 176 -12.45 6.28 1.44
CA ALA A 176 -11.43 7.14 0.84
C ALA A 176 -10.99 6.61 -0.53
N GLY A 177 -11.87 6.65 -1.53
CA GLY A 177 -11.59 6.16 -2.87
C GLY A 177 -12.46 6.83 -3.94
N ASP A 178 -11.98 6.80 -5.19
CA ASP A 178 -12.68 7.40 -6.33
C ASP A 178 -13.94 6.61 -6.72
N PRO A 179 -15.14 7.20 -6.63
CA PRO A 179 -16.41 6.60 -7.05
C PRO A 179 -16.40 5.97 -8.44
N GLN A 180 -15.60 6.51 -9.37
CA GLN A 180 -15.57 5.99 -10.75
C GLN A 180 -14.89 4.62 -10.83
N LYS A 181 -13.99 4.33 -9.90
CA LYS A 181 -13.30 3.04 -9.79
C LYS A 181 -14.09 2.02 -8.99
N PHE A 182 -15.07 2.48 -8.21
CA PHE A 182 -15.79 1.65 -7.25
C PHE A 182 -17.29 1.89 -7.41
N ASP A 183 -17.97 0.97 -8.10
CA ASP A 183 -19.42 1.00 -8.35
C ASP A 183 -20.28 0.95 -7.07
N LEU A 184 -19.63 0.81 -5.91
CA LEU A 184 -20.14 0.83 -4.54
C LEU A 184 -21.28 1.83 -4.32
N ILE A 185 -21.14 3.03 -4.89
CA ILE A 185 -22.11 4.11 -4.69
C ILE A 185 -23.47 3.77 -5.29
N LYS A 186 -23.51 3.06 -6.43
CA LYS A 186 -24.76 2.70 -7.10
C LYS A 186 -25.63 1.77 -6.24
N HIS A 187 -25.00 0.99 -5.37
CA HIS A 187 -25.64 -0.05 -4.57
C HIS A 187 -25.90 0.37 -3.11
N TRP A 188 -25.63 1.64 -2.74
CA TRP A 188 -25.86 2.12 -1.38
C TRP A 188 -27.31 2.54 -1.14
N HIS A 189 -28.13 1.63 -0.62
CA HIS A 189 -29.58 1.85 -0.43
C HIS A 189 -30.06 1.87 1.03
N ASN A 190 -29.18 1.66 2.01
CA ASN A 190 -29.60 1.59 3.41
C ASN A 190 -29.77 3.00 4.01
N PRO A 191 -30.98 3.36 4.48
CA PRO A 191 -31.21 4.68 5.06
C PRO A 191 -30.59 4.85 6.45
N ASN A 192 -30.23 3.77 7.14
CA ASN A 192 -29.78 3.81 8.54
C ASN A 192 -28.25 3.90 8.68
N ILE A 193 -27.48 3.64 7.62
CA ILE A 193 -26.02 3.77 7.62
C ILE A 193 -25.62 4.79 6.55
N LYS A 194 -24.96 5.86 7.02
CA LYS A 194 -24.40 6.86 6.13
C LYS A 194 -23.10 6.36 5.52
N LEU A 195 -22.96 6.48 4.20
CA LEU A 195 -21.69 6.33 3.50
C LEU A 195 -21.05 7.69 3.28
N GLN A 196 -19.91 7.95 3.91
CA GLN A 196 -19.12 9.15 3.68
C GLN A 196 -17.97 8.84 2.71
N VAL A 197 -17.98 9.49 1.55
CA VAL A 197 -17.01 9.28 0.48
C VAL A 197 -16.09 10.48 0.33
N PHE A 198 -14.78 10.24 0.32
CA PHE A 198 -13.76 11.27 0.18
C PHE A 198 -13.24 11.31 -1.26
N ALA A 199 -14.06 11.85 -2.13
CA ALA A 199 -13.73 12.06 -3.54
C ALA A 199 -14.47 13.27 -4.10
N ASN A 200 -13.94 13.84 -5.18
CA ASN A 200 -14.56 14.98 -5.82
C ASN A 200 -15.93 14.60 -6.40
N PRO A 201 -16.99 15.36 -6.07
CA PRO A 201 -18.32 15.06 -6.56
C PRO A 201 -18.38 15.23 -8.07
N GLN A 202 -18.87 14.21 -8.78
CA GLN A 202 -19.17 14.30 -10.21
C GLN A 202 -20.66 14.12 -10.52
N LYS A 203 -21.43 13.54 -9.60
CA LYS A 203 -22.88 13.36 -9.66
C LYS A 203 -23.47 13.47 -8.26
N SER A 204 -24.71 13.94 -8.17
CA SER A 204 -25.49 13.97 -6.93
C SER A 204 -26.37 12.72 -6.83
N PHE A 205 -26.47 12.15 -5.63
CA PHE A 205 -27.30 10.97 -5.34
C PHE A 205 -28.30 11.30 -4.21
N PRO A 206 -29.32 12.14 -4.49
CA PRO A 206 -30.18 12.72 -3.45
C PRO A 206 -31.04 11.70 -2.70
N GLU A 207 -31.28 10.52 -3.27
CA GLU A 207 -32.09 9.45 -2.67
C GLU A 207 -31.28 8.47 -1.81
N GLN A 208 -29.95 8.59 -1.78
CA GLN A 208 -29.07 7.71 -1.03
C GLN A 208 -28.58 8.39 0.25
N ASN A 209 -28.39 7.64 1.34
CA ASN A 209 -27.74 8.14 2.55
C ASN A 209 -26.21 8.20 2.34
N LEU A 210 -25.79 9.08 1.44
CA LEU A 210 -24.45 9.23 0.92
C LEU A 210 -24.00 10.69 1.05
N GLU A 211 -22.77 10.91 1.50
CA GLU A 211 -22.14 12.24 1.47
C GLU A 211 -20.82 12.20 0.71
N LEU A 212 -20.73 12.97 -0.37
CA LEU A 212 -19.48 13.22 -1.09
C LEU A 212 -18.81 14.46 -0.52
N THR A 213 -17.69 14.27 0.18
CA THR A 213 -17.02 15.34 0.95
C THR A 213 -15.87 16.03 0.21
N GLY A 214 -15.62 15.65 -1.04
CA GLY A 214 -14.50 16.14 -1.84
C GLY A 214 -13.18 15.45 -1.51
N TRP A 215 -12.17 15.71 -2.34
CA TRP A 215 -10.78 15.35 -2.00
C TRP A 215 -10.29 16.19 -0.81
N LYS A 216 -9.51 15.58 0.08
CA LYS A 216 -8.89 16.22 1.23
C LYS A 216 -7.39 15.94 1.23
N SER A 217 -6.60 16.91 1.72
CA SER A 217 -5.20 16.65 2.05
C SER A 217 -5.10 15.60 3.16
N ASP A 218 -3.95 14.97 3.29
CA ASP A 218 -3.76 13.83 4.20
C ASP A 218 -4.11 14.14 5.67
N SER A 219 -3.55 15.22 6.23
CA SER A 219 -3.85 15.64 7.61
C SER A 219 -5.34 15.95 7.82
N VAL A 220 -5.97 16.64 6.86
CA VAL A 220 -7.39 16.99 6.93
C VAL A 220 -8.26 15.74 6.79
N LEU A 221 -7.86 14.77 5.95
CA LEU A 221 -8.54 13.49 5.82
C LEU A 221 -8.51 12.71 7.13
N LEU A 222 -7.33 12.58 7.75
CA LEU A 222 -7.18 11.84 9.01
C LEU A 222 -7.98 12.46 10.16
N ASP A 223 -7.91 13.79 10.34
CA ASP A 223 -8.70 14.48 11.36
C ASP A 223 -10.21 14.40 11.07
N THR A 224 -10.62 14.43 9.79
CA THR A 224 -12.03 14.26 9.42
C THR A 224 -12.50 12.84 9.74
N LEU A 225 -11.77 11.81 9.36
CA LEU A 225 -12.09 10.41 9.66
C LEU A 225 -12.20 10.18 11.17
N ARG A 226 -11.24 10.72 11.93
CA ARG A 226 -11.24 10.65 13.39
C ARG A 226 -12.47 11.31 14.02
N THR A 227 -12.88 12.46 13.48
CA THR A 227 -14.04 13.23 13.96
C THR A 227 -15.36 12.58 13.56
N THR A 228 -15.47 12.10 12.32
CA THR A 228 -16.62 11.34 11.84
C THR A 228 -16.78 10.05 12.64
N GLY A 229 -15.69 9.37 13.00
CA GLY A 229 -15.75 8.05 13.60
C GLY A 229 -16.37 7.03 12.65
N GLY A 230 -17.04 6.02 13.21
CA GLY A 230 -17.54 4.89 12.43
C GLY A 230 -16.41 3.99 11.93
N PHE A 231 -16.55 3.44 10.74
CA PHE A 231 -15.62 2.44 10.21
C PHE A 231 -15.01 2.88 8.88
N GLY A 232 -13.79 2.45 8.59
CA GLY A 232 -13.16 2.59 7.29
C GLY A 232 -13.37 1.35 6.42
N LEU A 233 -13.98 1.51 5.24
CA LEU A 233 -14.29 0.40 4.34
C LEU A 233 -13.15 0.12 3.36
N ILE A 234 -12.71 -1.14 3.29
CA ILE A 234 -11.73 -1.66 2.34
C ILE A 234 -12.43 -2.61 1.37
N TRP A 235 -12.81 -2.10 0.20
CA TRP A 235 -13.69 -2.83 -0.71
C TRP A 235 -13.43 -2.51 -2.18
N SER A 236 -13.76 -3.47 -3.05
CA SER A 236 -13.91 -3.30 -4.49
C SER A 236 -15.02 -4.23 -4.97
N GLU A 237 -15.91 -3.72 -5.81
CA GLU A 237 -16.91 -4.54 -6.52
C GLU A 237 -16.42 -5.00 -7.90
N GLU A 238 -15.35 -4.39 -8.41
CA GLU A 238 -14.72 -4.83 -9.65
C GLU A 238 -13.96 -6.15 -9.36
N PRO A 239 -14.37 -7.29 -9.96
CA PRO A 239 -13.88 -8.62 -9.57
C PRO A 239 -12.37 -8.77 -9.70
N TYR A 240 -11.76 -8.22 -10.75
CA TYR A 240 -10.32 -8.38 -11.00
C TYR A 240 -9.48 -7.68 -9.93
N THR A 241 -9.83 -6.44 -9.60
CA THR A 241 -9.24 -5.63 -8.53
C THR A 241 -9.51 -6.25 -7.17
N ALA A 242 -10.71 -6.78 -6.95
CA ALA A 242 -11.08 -7.45 -5.70
C ALA A 242 -10.18 -8.66 -5.44
N GLU A 243 -9.89 -9.49 -6.45
CA GLU A 243 -8.94 -10.61 -6.32
C GLU A 243 -7.55 -10.15 -5.90
N TYR A 244 -7.03 -9.06 -6.49
CA TYR A 244 -5.74 -8.53 -6.09
C TYR A 244 -5.74 -7.95 -4.66
N MET A 245 -6.84 -7.30 -4.26
CA MET A 245 -7.02 -6.77 -2.90
C MET A 245 -7.05 -7.84 -1.80
N LYS A 246 -7.37 -9.10 -2.14
CA LYS A 246 -7.26 -10.23 -1.20
C LYS A 246 -5.80 -10.54 -0.84
N MET A 247 -4.86 -10.13 -1.68
CA MET A 247 -3.44 -10.50 -1.57
C MET A 247 -2.53 -9.32 -1.26
N ASN A 248 -2.89 -8.09 -1.62
CA ASN A 248 -2.05 -6.92 -1.41
C ASN A 248 -2.23 -6.30 -0.01
N ALA A 249 -1.32 -5.39 0.34
CA ALA A 249 -1.49 -4.49 1.47
C ALA A 249 -2.17 -3.21 0.95
N SER A 250 -3.34 -2.87 1.48
CA SER A 250 -4.09 -1.68 1.06
C SER A 250 -3.67 -0.45 1.85
N PHE A 251 -3.19 0.59 1.19
CA PHE A 251 -2.80 1.86 1.84
C PHE A 251 -3.96 2.50 2.61
N LYS A 252 -5.21 2.33 2.13
CA LYS A 252 -6.42 2.82 2.82
C LYS A 252 -6.59 2.21 4.21
N THR A 253 -6.17 0.95 4.38
CA THR A 253 -6.21 0.27 5.67
C THR A 253 -5.40 1.04 6.70
N SER A 254 -4.18 1.41 6.32
CA SER A 254 -3.28 2.17 7.18
C SER A 254 -3.77 3.59 7.41
N THR A 255 -4.38 4.25 6.42
CA THR A 255 -5.00 5.57 6.60
C THR A 255 -6.10 5.53 7.66
N TYR A 256 -7.01 4.56 7.61
CA TYR A 256 -8.09 4.45 8.60
C TYR A 256 -7.55 4.13 9.99
N LEU A 257 -6.66 3.14 10.11
CA LEU A 257 -6.07 2.77 11.39
C LEU A 257 -5.24 3.93 11.97
N ALA A 258 -4.49 4.66 11.14
CA ALA A 258 -3.75 5.86 11.54
C ALA A 258 -4.68 7.00 11.99
N SER A 259 -5.89 7.13 11.44
CA SER A 259 -6.90 8.08 11.94
C SER A 259 -7.52 7.66 13.29
N GLY A 260 -7.35 6.40 13.69
CA GLY A 260 -7.87 5.84 14.94
C GLY A 260 -9.21 5.12 14.82
N ILE A 261 -9.72 4.90 13.59
CA ILE A 261 -11.01 4.22 13.37
C ILE A 261 -10.82 2.74 13.00
N PRO A 262 -11.72 1.84 13.46
CA PRO A 262 -11.72 0.45 13.03
C PRO A 262 -12.08 0.30 11.55
N ILE A 263 -11.73 -0.84 10.96
CA ILE A 263 -11.92 -1.12 9.53
C ILE A 263 -12.95 -2.21 9.26
N ILE A 264 -13.44 -2.27 8.02
CA ILE A 264 -14.26 -3.35 7.48
C ILE A 264 -13.47 -3.98 6.33
N ILE A 265 -13.27 -5.29 6.40
CA ILE A 265 -12.55 -6.07 5.38
C ILE A 265 -13.32 -7.34 5.00
N ASN A 266 -12.98 -7.91 3.84
CA ASN A 266 -13.49 -9.20 3.39
C ASN A 266 -12.78 -10.36 4.11
N SER A 267 -13.46 -11.51 4.27
CA SER A 267 -12.86 -12.69 4.92
C SER A 267 -11.66 -13.29 4.18
N GLU A 268 -11.46 -12.92 2.92
CA GLU A 268 -10.32 -13.37 2.12
C GLU A 268 -9.11 -12.42 2.13
N THR A 269 -9.21 -11.28 2.82
CA THR A 269 -8.09 -10.35 3.00
C THR A 269 -6.93 -11.04 3.73
N ALA A 270 -5.72 -10.90 3.20
CA ALA A 270 -4.52 -11.56 3.74
C ALA A 270 -4.30 -11.36 5.25
N GLU A 271 -4.57 -10.16 5.77
CA GLU A 271 -4.39 -9.82 7.19
C GLU A 271 -5.62 -10.06 8.08
N LYS A 272 -6.63 -10.81 7.61
CA LYS A 272 -7.85 -11.12 8.38
C LYS A 272 -7.54 -11.59 9.80
N GLY A 273 -6.66 -12.58 9.94
CA GLY A 273 -6.31 -13.16 11.24
C GLY A 273 -5.68 -12.15 12.20
N THR A 274 -4.91 -11.18 11.70
CA THR A 274 -4.37 -10.09 12.51
C THR A 274 -5.48 -9.13 12.94
N ILE A 275 -6.38 -8.76 12.02
CA ILE A 275 -7.48 -7.81 12.28
C ILE A 275 -8.46 -8.36 13.32
N GLU A 276 -8.84 -9.64 13.23
CA GLU A 276 -9.68 -10.32 14.22
C GLU A 276 -8.98 -10.44 15.57
N ARG A 277 -7.75 -10.97 15.60
CA ARG A 277 -6.99 -11.20 16.84
C ARG A 277 -6.70 -9.90 17.60
N LYS A 278 -6.45 -8.80 16.88
CA LYS A 278 -6.22 -7.48 17.49
C LYS A 278 -7.52 -6.73 17.77
N ASN A 279 -8.66 -7.22 17.29
CA ASN A 279 -9.96 -6.57 17.39
C ASN A 279 -9.89 -5.09 16.97
N ILE A 280 -9.41 -4.87 15.73
CA ILE A 280 -9.22 -3.54 15.11
C ILE A 280 -10.15 -3.32 13.90
N GLY A 281 -11.15 -4.18 13.74
CA GLY A 281 -12.09 -4.13 12.64
C GLY A 281 -13.08 -5.29 12.68
N ILE A 282 -13.98 -5.30 11.70
CA ILE A 282 -14.95 -6.37 11.49
C ILE A 282 -14.74 -7.01 10.13
N ILE A 283 -15.09 -8.29 10.04
CA ILE A 283 -15.07 -9.06 8.80
C ILE A 283 -16.48 -9.11 8.23
N ALA A 284 -16.65 -8.89 6.94
CA ALA A 284 -17.91 -9.06 6.23
C ALA A 284 -17.64 -9.46 4.77
N ASP A 285 -18.46 -10.32 4.19
CA ASP A 285 -18.30 -10.82 2.82
C ASP A 285 -19.25 -10.16 1.81
N SER A 286 -20.21 -9.37 2.29
CA SER A 286 -21.00 -8.45 1.46
C SER A 286 -21.18 -7.08 2.11
N LEU A 287 -21.61 -6.09 1.32
CA LEU A 287 -21.92 -4.76 1.82
C LEU A 287 -23.12 -4.78 2.77
N GLU A 288 -24.10 -5.64 2.51
CA GLU A 288 -25.29 -5.81 3.37
C GLU A 288 -24.87 -6.34 4.73
N GLU A 289 -24.02 -7.37 4.78
CA GLU A 289 -23.48 -7.91 6.02
C GLU A 289 -22.65 -6.87 6.78
N ALA A 290 -21.81 -6.11 6.06
CA ALA A 290 -21.03 -5.03 6.65
C ALA A 290 -21.94 -3.99 7.32
N GLN A 291 -23.00 -3.58 6.64
CA GLN A 291 -23.98 -2.61 7.15
C GLN A 291 -24.77 -3.18 8.35
N GLU A 292 -25.18 -4.44 8.29
CA GLU A 292 -25.85 -5.13 9.39
C GLU A 292 -24.98 -5.16 10.65
N LYS A 293 -23.70 -5.54 10.50
CA LYS A 293 -22.74 -5.57 11.62
C LYS A 293 -22.50 -4.19 12.21
N VAL A 294 -22.38 -3.15 11.37
CA VAL A 294 -22.25 -1.77 11.86
C VAL A 294 -23.50 -1.32 12.60
N LEU A 295 -24.71 -1.72 12.18
CA LEU A 295 -25.94 -1.42 12.91
C LEU A 295 -26.00 -2.11 14.28
N GLN A 296 -25.64 -3.38 14.35
CA GLN A 296 -25.75 -4.20 15.56
C GLN A 296 -24.70 -3.87 16.62
N ILE A 297 -23.53 -3.37 16.23
CA ILE A 297 -22.44 -3.16 17.19
C ILE A 297 -22.77 -2.12 18.27
N SER A 298 -22.59 -2.49 19.53
CA SER A 298 -22.80 -1.59 20.67
C SER A 298 -21.73 -0.50 20.76
N ASN A 299 -22.01 0.55 21.54
CA ASN A 299 -21.01 1.58 21.82
C ASN A 299 -19.81 1.01 22.59
N ASP A 300 -20.02 0.04 23.48
CA ASP A 300 -18.94 -0.55 24.29
C ASP A 300 -17.99 -1.39 23.43
N GLU A 301 -18.53 -2.22 22.53
CA GLU A 301 -17.75 -2.99 21.57
C GLU A 301 -16.95 -2.07 20.63
N TYR A 302 -17.58 -1.02 20.09
CA TYR A 302 -16.90 -0.04 19.26
C TYR A 302 -15.80 0.70 20.02
N ASN A 303 -16.08 1.16 21.24
CA ASN A 303 -15.08 1.84 22.08
C ASN A 303 -13.89 0.93 22.40
N GLN A 304 -14.13 -0.37 22.58
CA GLN A 304 -13.04 -1.33 22.76
C GLN A 304 -12.19 -1.48 21.50
N MET A 305 -12.81 -1.55 20.32
CA MET A 305 -12.06 -1.55 19.06
C MET A 305 -11.24 -0.27 18.88
N VAL A 306 -11.80 0.92 19.16
CA VAL A 306 -11.07 2.19 19.08
C VAL A 306 -9.83 2.18 19.98
N LYS A 307 -9.93 1.68 21.23
CA LYS A 307 -8.77 1.52 22.11
C LYS A 307 -7.70 0.61 21.52
N ASN A 308 -8.10 -0.50 20.91
CA ASN A 308 -7.18 -1.44 20.27
C ASN A 308 -6.53 -0.83 19.02
N VAL A 309 -7.31 -0.11 18.21
CA VAL A 309 -6.83 0.63 17.04
C VAL A 309 -5.81 1.66 17.47
N GLU A 310 -6.05 2.46 18.51
CA GLU A 310 -5.07 3.44 19.00
C GLU A 310 -3.75 2.80 19.46
N SER A 311 -3.83 1.62 20.10
CA SER A 311 -2.62 0.89 20.47
C SER A 311 -1.87 0.37 19.25
N PHE A 312 -2.57 -0.14 18.24
CA PHE A 312 -1.98 -0.69 17.02
C PHE A 312 -1.44 0.41 16.10
N ALA A 313 -2.16 1.52 15.98
CA ALA A 313 -1.86 2.65 15.11
C ALA A 313 -0.51 3.30 15.43
N LYS A 314 0.00 3.16 16.66
CA LYS A 314 1.38 3.59 16.99
C LYS A 314 2.42 2.91 16.09
N LEU A 315 2.24 1.64 15.74
CA LEU A 315 3.14 0.95 14.81
C LEU A 315 3.12 1.59 13.43
N ILE A 316 1.93 1.91 12.94
CA ILE A 316 1.68 2.52 11.62
C ILE A 316 2.21 3.96 11.56
N ARG A 317 1.92 4.77 12.58
CA ARG A 317 2.28 6.19 12.66
C ARG A 317 3.79 6.39 12.84
N GLU A 318 4.49 5.43 13.43
CA GLU A 318 5.93 5.49 13.70
C GLU A 318 6.78 4.72 12.67
N GLY A 319 6.17 4.17 11.61
CA GLY A 319 6.90 3.55 10.51
C GLY A 319 7.45 2.14 10.80
N TYR A 320 6.92 1.42 11.79
CA TYR A 320 7.53 0.16 12.27
C TYR A 320 7.42 -0.99 11.27
N PHE A 321 6.38 -1.06 10.44
CA PHE A 321 6.27 -2.12 9.45
C PHE A 321 7.36 -2.01 8.37
N THR A 322 7.59 -0.80 7.90
CA THR A 322 8.66 -0.44 6.95
C THR A 322 10.02 -0.65 7.58
N LYS A 323 10.26 -0.14 8.81
CA LYS A 323 11.53 -0.35 9.52
C LYS A 323 11.88 -1.83 9.64
N LYS A 324 10.92 -2.65 10.06
CA LYS A 324 11.07 -4.10 10.16
C LYS A 324 11.38 -4.70 8.79
N ALA A 325 10.55 -4.43 7.79
CA ALA A 325 10.66 -5.04 6.46
C ALA A 325 12.01 -4.73 5.80
N LEU A 326 12.45 -3.47 5.85
CA LEU A 326 13.73 -3.03 5.29
C LEU A 326 14.91 -3.65 6.03
N THR A 327 14.91 -3.60 7.36
CA THR A 327 16.00 -4.14 8.18
C THR A 327 16.12 -5.66 8.01
N GLU A 328 15.00 -6.37 8.05
CA GLU A 328 14.96 -7.82 7.89
C GLU A 328 15.42 -8.24 6.50
N ALA A 329 15.01 -7.55 5.43
CA ALA A 329 15.44 -7.88 4.08
C ALA A 329 16.95 -7.67 3.86
N VAL A 330 17.50 -6.58 4.40
CA VAL A 330 18.95 -6.32 4.38
C VAL A 330 19.71 -7.39 5.16
N PHE A 331 19.20 -7.80 6.33
CA PHE A 331 19.79 -8.87 7.11
C PHE A 331 19.79 -10.19 6.34
N LYS A 332 18.62 -10.60 5.81
CA LYS A 332 18.47 -11.84 5.05
C LYS A 332 19.45 -11.93 3.88
N VAL A 333 19.56 -10.87 3.06
CA VAL A 333 20.41 -10.91 1.85
C VAL A 333 21.92 -10.95 2.15
N ARG A 334 22.33 -10.69 3.40
CA ARG A 334 23.74 -10.60 3.82
C ARG A 334 24.18 -11.69 4.76
N TYR A 335 23.26 -12.20 5.56
CA TYR A 335 23.57 -13.16 6.62
C TYR A 335 23.08 -14.57 6.29
N GLU A 336 21.89 -14.68 5.70
CA GLU A 336 21.32 -15.96 5.25
C GLU A 336 21.83 -16.32 3.85
#